data_AF-A0A7S3KPL8-F1
#
_entry.id   AF-A0A7S3KPL8-F1
#
_cell.length_a   1.000
_cell.length_b   1.000
_cell.length_c   1.000
_cell.angle_alpha   90.00
_cell.angle_beta   90.00
_cell.angle_gamma   90.00
#
_symmetry.space_group_name_H-M   'P 1'
#
loop_
_entity.id
_entity.type
_entity.pdbx_description
1 polymer ?
#
loop_
_entity_poly.entity_id
_entity_poly.type
_entity_poly.pdbx_seq_one_letter_code
_entity_poly.pdbx_strand_id
1 'polypeptide(L)'
;TTYLSDWWTLGIILYEMLLGKLPFEESGLSQVLKSVTEEDIKIPEDSCTMEAKDLIQSLLKRDPHERLGQDDSGDIMTHPFFGKTNWSNVIKRKTKVEELEILDEQSELYK
;
A
#
# COMPACT_ATOMS: atom_id res chain seq x y z
N THR A 1 -6.44 -7.60 -17.79
CA THR A 1 -6.51 -6.19 -17.35
C THR A 1 -7.16 -6.02 -15.98
N THR A 2 -8.19 -6.79 -15.60
CA THR A 2 -8.91 -6.59 -14.33
C THR A 2 -8.08 -6.78 -13.05
N TYR A 3 -7.10 -7.69 -13.02
CA TYR A 3 -6.30 -7.91 -11.80
C TYR A 3 -5.25 -6.81 -11.56
N LEU A 4 -4.86 -6.05 -12.59
CA LEU A 4 -3.86 -4.98 -12.44
C LEU A 4 -4.40 -3.79 -11.63
N SER A 5 -5.71 -3.58 -11.60
CA SER A 5 -6.32 -2.58 -10.72
C SER A 5 -6.27 -2.99 -9.25
N ASP A 6 -6.20 -4.30 -8.95
CA ASP A 6 -6.03 -4.77 -7.57
C ASP A 6 -4.63 -4.40 -7.05
N TRP A 7 -3.60 -4.52 -7.90
CA TRP A 7 -2.23 -4.09 -7.56
C TRP A 7 -2.09 -2.58 -7.37
N TRP A 8 -2.80 -1.79 -8.19
CA TRP A 8 -2.91 -0.36 -7.94
C TRP A 8 -3.55 -0.09 -6.58
N THR A 9 -4.69 -0.73 -6.30
CA THR A 9 -5.41 -0.56 -5.03
C THR A 9 -4.55 -0.97 -3.84
N LEU A 10 -3.79 -2.07 -3.95
CA LEU A 10 -2.81 -2.48 -2.95
C LEU A 10 -1.76 -1.39 -2.71
N GLY A 11 -1.23 -0.76 -3.76
CA GLY A 11 -0.29 0.35 -3.64
C GLY A 11 -0.89 1.56 -2.90
N ILE A 12 -2.16 1.91 -3.16
CA ILE A 12 -2.87 2.99 -2.46
C ILE A 12 -3.01 2.65 -0.97
N ILE A 13 -3.44 1.43 -0.64
CA ILE A 13 -3.60 0.97 0.74
C ILE A 13 -2.25 0.98 1.47
N LEU A 14 -1.18 0.47 0.85
CA LEU A 14 0.15 0.47 1.45
C LEU A 14 0.68 1.89 1.69
N TYR A 15 0.43 2.82 0.76
CA TYR A 15 0.76 4.22 0.94
C TYR A 15 0.05 4.78 2.17
N GLU A 16 -1.27 4.57 2.28
CA GLU A 16 -2.08 5.06 3.39
C GLU A 16 -1.65 4.44 4.73
N MET A 17 -1.41 3.13 4.79
CA MET A 17 -0.98 2.44 6.00
C MET A 17 0.38 2.94 6.52
N LEU A 18 1.30 3.32 5.63
CA LEU A 18 2.65 3.75 6.00
C LEU A 18 2.76 5.26 6.24
N LEU A 19 1.95 6.09 5.58
CA LEU A 19 2.03 7.55 5.64
C LEU A 19 0.85 8.21 6.37
N GLY A 20 -0.21 7.47 6.66
CA GLY A 20 -1.40 7.97 7.36
C GLY A 20 -2.27 8.93 6.53
N LYS A 21 -2.07 8.99 5.20
CA LYS A 21 -2.81 9.86 4.28
C LYS A 21 -2.90 9.23 2.90
N LEU A 22 -3.86 9.65 2.09
CA LEU A 22 -3.98 9.19 0.70
C LEU A 22 -2.94 9.87 -0.20
N PRO A 23 -2.49 9.20 -1.28
CA PRO A 23 -1.60 9.81 -2.27
C PRO A 23 -2.32 10.86 -3.13
N PHE A 24 -3.64 10.76 -3.28
CA PHE A 24 -4.50 11.71 -4.00
C PHE A 24 -5.69 12.04 -3.11
N GLU A 25 -5.72 13.27 -2.59
CA GLU A 25 -6.79 13.76 -1.72
C GLU A 25 -7.22 15.13 -2.23
N GLU A 26 -8.38 15.17 -2.88
CA GLU A 26 -8.95 16.38 -3.46
C GLU A 26 -10.41 16.52 -3.07
N SER A 27 -10.90 17.77 -3.04
CA SER A 27 -12.26 18.08 -2.54
C SER A 27 -13.39 17.55 -3.41
N GLY A 28 -13.12 17.22 -4.68
CA GLY A 28 -14.12 16.74 -5.63
C GLY A 28 -13.65 15.57 -6.48
N LEU A 29 -14.58 14.67 -6.84
CA LEU A 29 -14.28 13.46 -7.62
C LEU A 29 -13.55 13.77 -8.94
N SER A 30 -13.95 14.82 -9.65
CA SER A 30 -13.29 15.21 -10.91
C SER A 30 -11.83 15.62 -10.69
N GLN A 31 -11.49 16.19 -9.54
CA GLN A 31 -10.13 16.59 -9.19
C GLN A 31 -9.32 15.33 -8.80
N VAL A 32 -9.88 14.47 -7.96
CA VAL A 32 -9.26 13.18 -7.59
C VAL A 32 -8.95 12.36 -8.85
N LEU A 33 -9.90 12.22 -9.76
CA LEU A 33 -9.70 11.48 -11.01
C LEU A 33 -8.58 12.10 -11.85
N LYS A 34 -8.54 13.43 -11.94
CA LYS A 34 -7.48 14.15 -12.63
C LYS A 34 -6.12 13.87 -12.00
N SER A 35 -6.00 13.99 -10.68
CA SER A 35 -4.76 13.73 -9.93
C SER A 35 -4.29 12.28 -10.11
N VAL A 36 -5.20 11.30 -10.05
CA VAL A 36 -4.89 9.89 -10.32
C VAL A 36 -4.30 9.70 -11.72
N THR A 37 -4.79 10.44 -12.72
CA THR A 37 -4.32 10.32 -14.11
C THR A 37 -3.07 11.12 -14.44
N GLU A 38 -2.85 12.26 -13.77
CA GLU A 38 -1.87 13.27 -14.20
C GLU A 38 -0.74 13.52 -13.19
N GLU A 39 -0.99 13.34 -11.88
CA GLU A 39 -0.04 13.75 -10.84
C GLU A 39 0.91 12.62 -10.45
N ASP A 40 2.19 12.94 -10.28
CA ASP A 40 3.19 11.97 -9.80
C ASP A 40 3.03 11.76 -8.29
N ILE A 41 3.23 10.52 -7.86
CA ILE A 41 3.10 10.14 -6.45
C ILE A 41 4.27 10.69 -5.66
N LYS A 42 3.94 11.43 -4.60
CA LYS A 42 4.92 12.05 -3.70
C LYS A 42 5.05 11.22 -2.43
N ILE A 43 6.24 10.68 -2.21
CA ILE A 43 6.61 9.98 -0.98
C ILE A 43 7.75 10.77 -0.31
N PRO A 44 7.55 11.35 0.88
CA PRO A 44 8.61 12.07 1.58
C PRO A 44 9.84 11.20 1.85
N GLU A 45 11.04 11.80 1.87
CA GLU A 45 12.29 11.05 2.03
C GLU A 45 12.39 10.33 3.40
N ASP A 46 11.80 10.88 4.45
CA ASP A 46 11.91 10.31 5.79
C ASP A 46 10.63 9.58 6.27
N SER A 47 9.66 9.32 5.37
CA SER A 47 8.37 8.74 5.78
C SER A 47 8.38 7.22 5.96
N CYS A 48 9.22 6.49 5.21
CA CYS A 48 9.29 5.03 5.26
C CYS A 48 10.61 4.50 4.69
N THR A 49 10.87 3.19 4.82
CA THR A 49 12.10 2.56 4.32
C THR A 49 12.19 2.62 2.80
N MET A 50 13.42 2.52 2.26
CA MET A 50 13.64 2.57 0.82
C MET A 50 12.91 1.44 0.08
N GLU A 51 12.86 0.25 0.65
CA GLU A 51 12.13 -0.90 0.09
C GLU A 51 10.63 -0.66 0.05
N ALA A 52 10.08 0.07 1.03
CA ALA A 52 8.66 0.42 1.05
C ALA A 52 8.31 1.45 -0.04
N LYS A 53 9.17 2.46 -0.22
CA LYS A 53 9.02 3.43 -1.32
C LYS A 53 9.07 2.77 -2.67
N ASP A 54 10.06 1.89 -2.88
CA ASP A 54 10.25 1.15 -4.12
C ASP A 54 9.03 0.28 -4.44
N LEU A 55 8.49 -0.42 -3.44
CA LEU A 55 7.27 -1.22 -3.60
C LEU A 55 6.09 -0.37 -4.03
N ILE A 56 5.83 0.74 -3.31
CA ILE A 56 4.70 1.65 -3.59
C ILE A 56 4.84 2.25 -5.00
N GLN A 57 6.03 2.75 -5.35
CA GLN A 57 6.28 3.34 -6.67
C GLN A 57 6.10 2.33 -7.81
N SER A 58 6.49 1.07 -7.58
CA SER A 58 6.37 0.00 -8.58
C SER A 58 4.92 -0.50 -8.74
N LEU A 59 4.14 -0.54 -7.66
CA LEU A 59 2.71 -0.88 -7.70
C LEU A 59 1.85 0.24 -8.30
N LEU A 60 2.28 1.49 -8.13
CA LEU A 60 1.54 2.68 -8.59
C LEU A 60 2.11 3.28 -9.88
N LYS A 61 2.74 2.46 -10.72
CA LYS A 61 3.04 2.83 -12.10
C LYS A 61 1.74 3.06 -12.87
N ARG A 62 1.63 4.23 -13.52
CA ARG A 62 0.44 4.60 -14.31
C ARG A 62 0.22 3.65 -15.47
N ASP A 63 1.28 3.35 -16.22
CA ASP A 63 1.23 2.32 -17.26
C ASP A 63 1.06 0.95 -16.58
N PRO A 64 -0.06 0.24 -16.81
CA PRO A 64 -0.26 -1.10 -16.27
C PRO A 64 0.78 -2.12 -16.76
N HIS A 65 1.44 -1.87 -17.90
CA HIS A 65 2.50 -2.73 -18.44
C HIS A 65 3.85 -2.55 -17.74
N GLU A 66 4.07 -1.42 -17.06
CA GLU A 66 5.28 -1.21 -16.25
C GLU A 66 5.04 -1.53 -14.77
N ARG A 67 3.82 -1.95 -14.42
CA ARG A 67 3.40 -2.15 -13.03
C ARG A 67 3.90 -3.48 -12.49
N LEU A 68 4.37 -3.46 -11.24
CA LEU A 68 4.72 -4.67 -10.52
C LEU A 68 3.50 -5.61 -10.42
N GLY A 69 3.72 -6.90 -10.70
CA GLY A 69 2.65 -7.90 -10.76
C GLY A 69 1.96 -8.00 -12.13
N GLN A 70 2.49 -7.34 -13.17
CA GLN A 70 1.98 -7.47 -14.53
C GLN A 70 2.31 -8.81 -15.17
N ASP A 71 3.55 -9.28 -15.03
CA ASP A 71 3.97 -10.56 -15.59
C ASP A 71 3.63 -11.71 -14.63
N ASP A 72 4.03 -11.58 -13.36
CA ASP A 72 3.70 -12.55 -12.31
C ASP A 72 3.31 -11.85 -10.99
N SER A 73 2.15 -12.21 -10.45
CA SER A 73 1.74 -11.81 -9.09
C SER A 73 2.76 -12.21 -8.01
N GLY A 74 3.54 -13.26 -8.26
CA GLY A 74 4.64 -13.70 -7.41
C GLY A 74 5.74 -12.66 -7.22
N ASP A 75 5.91 -11.74 -8.18
CA ASP A 75 6.92 -10.66 -8.12
C ASP A 75 6.66 -9.73 -6.92
N ILE A 76 5.39 -9.54 -6.57
CA ILE A 76 5.01 -8.74 -5.40
C ILE A 76 5.45 -9.46 -4.12
N MET A 77 5.30 -10.79 -4.05
CA MET A 77 5.68 -11.58 -2.88
C MET A 77 7.20 -11.69 -2.69
N THR A 78 7.97 -11.64 -3.77
CA THR A 78 9.44 -11.73 -3.75
C THR A 78 10.12 -10.36 -3.62
N HIS A 79 9.37 -9.27 -3.65
CA HIS A 79 9.87 -7.92 -3.51
C HIS A 79 10.69 -7.73 -2.20
N PRO A 80 11.81 -6.98 -2.20
CA PRO A 80 12.66 -6.78 -1.02
C PRO A 80 11.93 -6.32 0.24
N PHE A 81 10.86 -5.53 0.09
CA PHE A 81 9.98 -5.13 1.20
C PHE A 81 9.48 -6.33 2.02
N PHE A 82 9.16 -7.44 1.35
CA PHE A 82 8.72 -8.68 1.99
C PHE A 82 9.86 -9.68 2.24
N GLY A 83 11.13 -9.27 2.14
CA GLY A 83 12.28 -10.18 2.27
C GLY A 83 12.38 -10.90 3.63
N LYS A 84 11.73 -10.36 4.67
CA LYS A 84 11.65 -10.99 6.01
C LYS A 84 10.36 -11.79 6.22
N THR A 85 9.45 -11.81 5.25
CA THR A 85 8.14 -12.44 5.36
C THR A 85 8.21 -13.92 5.04
N ASN A 86 7.77 -14.76 5.98
CA ASN A 86 7.55 -16.18 5.72
C ASN A 86 6.12 -16.39 5.21
N TRP A 87 5.95 -16.37 3.88
CA TRP A 87 4.65 -16.55 3.23
C TRP A 87 3.95 -17.86 3.57
N SER A 88 4.72 -18.94 3.79
CA SER A 88 4.16 -20.23 4.24
C SER A 88 3.48 -20.11 5.61
N ASN A 89 4.04 -19.34 6.53
CA ASN A 89 3.44 -19.10 7.83
C ASN A 89 2.22 -18.18 7.72
N VAL A 90 2.27 -17.15 6.88
CA VAL A 90 1.14 -16.24 6.62
C VAL A 90 -0.06 -17.03 6.09
N ILE A 91 0.13 -17.82 5.03
CA ILE A 91 -0.92 -18.63 4.40
C ILE A 91 -1.52 -19.64 5.40
N LYS A 92 -0.67 -20.25 6.25
CA LYS A 92 -1.09 -21.20 7.28
C LYS A 92 -1.64 -20.53 8.54
N ARG A 93 -1.74 -19.19 8.56
CA ARG A 93 -2.17 -18.38 9.72
C ARG A 93 -1.36 -18.68 11.00
N LYS A 94 -0.05 -18.90 10.84
CA LYS A 94 0.92 -19.21 11.91
C LYS A 94 1.79 -18.02 12.29
N THR A 95 1.69 -16.91 11.57
CA THR A 95 2.40 -15.67 11.91
C THR A 95 1.79 -15.08 13.19
N LYS A 96 2.63 -14.74 14.16
CA LYS A 96 2.18 -14.03 15.37
C LYS A 96 1.77 -12.62 14.96
N VAL A 97 0.53 -12.24 15.26
CA VAL A 97 0.07 -10.85 15.11
C VAL A 97 0.60 -10.09 16.32
N GLU A 98 1.23 -8.93 16.08
CA GLU A 98 1.50 -7.99 17.16
C GLU A 98 0.16 -7.38 17.59
N GLU A 99 -0.27 -7.72 18.81
CA GLU A 99 -1.48 -7.17 19.40
C GLU A 99 -1.18 -5.70 19.72
N LEU A 100 -1.74 -4.79 18.93
CA LEU A 100 -1.67 -3.36 19.24
C LEU A 100 -2.48 -3.16 20.52
N GLU A 101 -1.84 -2.64 21.57
CA GLU A 101 -2.57 -2.10 22.72
C GLU A 101 -3.40 -0.94 22.20
N ILE A 102 -4.70 -1.19 21.99
CA ILE A 102 -5.66 -0.12 21.71
C ILE A 102 -5.66 0.76 22.96
N LEU A 103 -5.04 1.94 22.86
CA LEU A 103 -5.17 2.96 23.91
C LEU A 103 -6.66 3.26 24.05
N ASP A 104 -7.17 2.96 25.24
CA ASP A 104 -8.59 2.84 25.56
C ASP A 104 -9.32 4.20 25.65
N GLU A 105 -8.98 5.16 24.77
CA GLU A 105 -9.56 6.51 24.76
C GLU A 105 -11.05 6.53 24.35
N GLN A 106 -11.59 5.41 23.86
CA GLN A 106 -13.00 5.27 23.48
C GLN A 106 -13.88 4.63 24.58
N SER A 107 -13.31 4.11 25.68
CA SER A 107 -14.10 3.45 26.74
C SER A 107 -14.74 4.42 27.74
N GLU A 108 -14.30 5.68 27.78
CA GLU A 108 -14.89 6.73 28.64
C GLU A 108 -16.06 7.49 28.00
N LEU A 109 -16.29 7.38 26.69
CA LEU A 109 -17.38 8.08 25.99
C LEU A 109 -18.70 7.28 25.95
N TYR A 110 -18.68 6.02 26.40
CA TYR A 110 -19.85 5.13 26.41
C TYR A 110 -20.21 4.59 27.81
N LYS A 111 -19.79 5.28 28.88
CA LYS A 111 -20.28 5.04 30.25
C LYS A 111 -21.28 6.10 30.68
#